data_AF-A0A2E0Y3S4-F1
#
_entry.id   AF-A0A2E0Y3S4-F1
#
_cell.length_a   1.000
_cell.length_b   1.000
_cell.length_c   1.000
_cell.angle_alpha   90.00
_cell.angle_beta   90.00
_cell.angle_gamma   90.00
#
_symmetry.space_group_name_H-M   'P 1'
#
loop_
_entity.id
_entity.type
_entity.pdbx_description
1 polymer ?
#
loop_
_entity_poly.entity_id
_entity_poly.type
_entity_poly.pdbx_seq_one_letter_code
_entity_poly.pdbx_strand_id
1 'polypeptide(L)' 'MDTIEQYVRSVESRVIGRVFTYDDRLHFVLDADRESGLARLSCRYAQRTEIIYMPVAEVLLRLEGECRRHAEQAHLMH' A
#
# COMPACT_ATOMS: atom_id res chain seq x y z
N MET A 1 -19.09 -9.62 -15.20
CA MET A 1 -17.75 -9.03 -14.96
C MET A 1 -17.39 -9.31 -13.52
N ASP A 2 -16.15 -9.69 -13.26
CA ASP A 2 -15.67 -9.96 -11.90
C ASP A 2 -15.49 -8.64 -11.13
N THR A 3 -16.19 -8.50 -10.00
CA THR A 3 -16.19 -7.29 -9.17
C THR A 3 -14.81 -7.01 -8.57
N ILE A 4 -14.03 -8.06 -8.25
CA ILE A 4 -12.69 -7.91 -7.69
C ILE A 4 -11.74 -7.37 -8.75
N GLU A 5 -11.79 -7.95 -9.95
CA GLU A 5 -10.97 -7.50 -11.08
C GLU A 5 -11.21 -6.02 -11.40
N GLN A 6 -12.48 -5.61 -11.49
CA GLN A 6 -12.84 -4.20 -11.73
C GLN A 6 -12.33 -3.28 -10.63
N TYR A 7 -12.47 -3.71 -9.36
CA TYR A 7 -11.99 -2.94 -8.23
C TYR A 7 -10.48 -2.75 -8.29
N VAL A 8 -9.70 -3.83 -8.44
CA VAL A 8 -8.23 -3.77 -8.51
C VAL A 8 -7.79 -2.90 -9.68
N ARG A 9 -8.37 -3.07 -10.88
CA ARG A 9 -8.09 -2.21 -12.05
C ARG A 9 -8.32 -0.73 -11.77
N SER A 10 -9.35 -0.39 -11.00
CA SER A 10 -9.67 1.02 -10.69
C SER A 10 -8.68 1.68 -9.73
N VAL A 11 -7.88 0.90 -8.99
CA VAL A 11 -7.01 1.41 -7.92
C VAL A 11 -5.52 1.06 -8.10
N GLU A 12 -5.17 0.13 -9.00
CA GLU A 12 -3.79 -0.36 -9.17
C GLU A 12 -2.77 0.76 -9.39
N SER A 13 -3.14 1.79 -10.17
CA SER A 13 -2.29 2.95 -10.45
C SER A 13 -2.05 3.85 -9.23
N ARG A 14 -2.91 3.76 -8.23
CA ARG A 14 -2.80 4.49 -6.95
C ARG A 14 -1.91 3.76 -5.96
N VAL A 15 -1.74 2.44 -6.10
CA VAL A 15 -1.03 1.60 -5.11
C VAL A 15 0.34 1.12 -5.60
N ILE A 16 0.48 0.69 -6.86
CA ILE A 16 1.72 0.10 -7.36
C ILE A 16 2.85 1.15 -7.34
N GLY A 17 4.01 0.76 -6.81
CA GLY A 17 5.17 1.64 -6.67
C GLY A 17 5.07 2.64 -5.51
N ARG A 18 4.02 2.57 -4.68
CA ARG A 18 3.93 3.37 -3.46
C ARG A 18 4.60 2.68 -2.29
N VAL A 19 4.94 3.49 -1.29
CA VAL A 19 5.55 3.05 -0.04
C VAL A 19 4.72 3.55 1.14
N PHE A 20 4.62 2.76 2.19
CA PHE A 20 4.04 3.17 3.47
C PHE A 20 4.76 2.48 4.62
N THR A 21 4.61 3.02 5.82
CA THR A 21 5.14 2.43 7.05
C THR A 21 3.99 1.85 7.86
N TYR A 22 4.15 0.60 8.30
CA TYR A 22 3.17 -0.09 9.13
C TYR A 22 3.90 -1.08 10.04
N ASP A 23 3.52 -1.12 11.33
CA ASP A 23 4.16 -1.98 12.34
C ASP A 23 5.69 -1.82 12.40
N ASP A 24 6.17 -0.57 12.32
CA ASP A 24 7.59 -0.20 12.25
C ASP A 24 8.37 -0.84 11.08
N ARG A 25 7.66 -1.29 10.04
CA ARG A 25 8.26 -1.82 8.81
C ARG A 25 7.92 -0.98 7.59
N LEU A 26 8.88 -0.89 6.68
CA LEU A 26 8.69 -0.22 5.39
C LEU A 26 8.12 -1.21 4.38
N HIS A 27 6.98 -0.86 3.79
CA HIS A 27 6.28 -1.68 2.81
C HIS A 27 6.30 -1.01 1.45
N PHE A 28 6.85 -1.69 0.45
CA PHE A 28 6.87 -1.25 -0.95
C PHE A 28 5.96 -2.13 -1.80
N VAL A 29 4.96 -1.52 -2.45
CA VAL A 29 3.98 -2.24 -3.27
C VAL A 29 4.59 -2.55 -4.64
N LEU A 30 4.80 -3.84 -4.91
CA LEU A 30 5.43 -4.32 -6.15
C LEU A 30 4.41 -4.54 -7.27
N ASP A 31 3.25 -5.11 -6.92
CA ASP A 31 2.25 -5.55 -7.88
C ASP A 31 0.88 -5.70 -7.20
N ALA A 32 -0.19 -5.81 -7.98
CA ALA A 32 -1.54 -6.09 -7.53
C ALA A 32 -2.18 -7.17 -8.41
N ASP A 33 -2.45 -8.33 -7.83
CA ASP A 33 -3.12 -9.43 -8.52
C ASP A 33 -4.62 -9.14 -8.63
N ARG A 34 -5.10 -9.10 -9.87
CA ARG A 34 -6.49 -8.78 -10.20
C ARG A 34 -7.43 -9.96 -9.96
N GLU A 35 -6.91 -11.18 -9.90
CA GLU A 35 -7.70 -12.38 -9.62
C GLU A 35 -7.94 -12.54 -8.12
N SER A 36 -6.88 -12.47 -7.31
CA SER A 36 -7.01 -12.63 -5.84
C SER A 36 -7.37 -11.35 -5.09
N GLY A 37 -7.17 -10.17 -5.68
CA GLY A 37 -7.33 -8.89 -4.97
C GLY A 37 -6.20 -8.58 -3.99
N LEU A 38 -5.08 -9.32 -4.06
CA LEU A 38 -3.93 -9.17 -3.20
C LEU A 38 -2.83 -8.34 -3.87
N ALA A 39 -2.29 -7.38 -3.14
CA ALA A 39 -1.05 -6.71 -3.47
C ALA A 39 0.14 -7.54 -3.01
N ARG A 40 1.17 -7.64 -3.84
CA ARG A 40 2.48 -8.19 -3.46
C ARG A 40 3.36 -7.05 -2.94
N LEU A 41 3.87 -7.18 -1.73
CA LEU A 41 4.70 -6.15 -1.11
C LEU A 41 6.08 -6.69 -0.74
N SER A 42 7.09 -5.87 -0.94
CA SER A 42 8.39 -6.03 -0.30
C SER A 42 8.34 -5.33 1.05
N CYS A 43 8.43 -6.09 2.13
CA CYS A 43 8.52 -5.57 3.49
C CYS A 43 9.98 -5.59 3.95
N ARG A 44 10.47 -4.47 4.52
CA ARG A 44 11.82 -4.36 5.05
C ARG A 44 11.80 -4.06 6.54
N TYR A 45 12.48 -4.90 7.31
CA TYR A 45 12.68 -4.74 8.75
C TYR A 45 14.04 -5.31 9.18
N ALA A 46 14.77 -4.62 10.05
CA ALA A 46 16.04 -5.07 10.64
C ALA A 46 17.01 -5.73 9.62
N GLN A 47 17.26 -5.07 8.49
CA GLN A 47 18.09 -5.53 7.36
C GLN A 47 17.59 -6.76 6.59
N ARG A 48 16.41 -7.29 6.91
CA ARG A 48 15.76 -8.36 6.15
C ARG A 48 14.73 -7.77 5.20
N THR A 49 14.58 -8.43 4.06
CA THR A 49 13.51 -8.17 3.09
C THR A 49 12.70 -9.44 2.92
N GLU A 50 11.39 -9.33 3.07
CA GLU A 50 10.45 -10.42 2.88
C GLU A 50 9.34 -10.00 1.90
N ILE A 51 8.77 -10.97 1.20
CA ILE A 51 7.60 -10.76 0.37
C ILE A 51 6.37 -11.12 1.18
N ILE A 52 5.43 -10.20 1.29
CA ILE A 52 4.13 -10.44 1.91
C ILE A 52 3.02 -10.13 0.91
N TYR A 53 1.82 -10.63 1.20
CA TYR A 53 0.62 -10.35 0.44
C TYR A 53 -0.40 -9.69 1.36
N MET A 54 -1.06 -8.65 0.86
CA MET A 54 -2.05 -7.89 1.61
C MET A 54 -3.21 -7.51 0.69
N PRO A 55 -4.46 -7.47 1.16
CA PRO A 55 -5.57 -6.97 0.35
C PRO A 55 -5.28 -5.56 -0.20
N VAL A 56 -5.57 -5.33 -1.48
CA VAL A 56 -5.38 -4.02 -2.12
C VAL A 56 -6.16 -2.91 -1.38
N ALA A 57 -7.33 -3.23 -0.83
CA ALA A 57 -8.13 -2.30 -0.01
C ALA A 57 -7.40 -1.88 1.27
N GLU A 58 -6.70 -2.81 1.92
CA GLU A 58 -5.91 -2.51 3.13
C GLU A 58 -4.71 -1.62 2.78
N VAL A 59 -4.03 -1.90 1.66
CA VAL A 59 -2.93 -1.05 1.16
C VAL A 59 -3.38 0.39 0.94
N LEU A 60 -4.56 0.60 0.33
CA LEU A 60 -5.12 1.93 0.14
C LEU A 60 -5.37 2.66 1.46
N LEU A 61 -5.97 1.98 2.44
CA LEU A 61 -6.22 2.56 3.76
C LEU A 61 -4.91 3.00 4.44
N ARG A 62 -3.85 2.20 4.34
CA ARG A 62 -2.53 2.56 4.89
C ARG A 62 -1.92 3.76 4.18
N LEU A 63 -2.00 3.82 2.85
CA LEU A 63 -1.50 4.95 2.06
C LEU A 63 -2.25 6.25 2.37
N GLU A 64 -3.58 6.20 2.50
CA GLU A 64 -4.37 7.38 2.88
C GLU A 64 -4.03 7.87 4.30
N GLY A 65 -3.76 6.93 5.22
CA GLY A 65 -3.27 7.24 6.56
C GLY A 65 -1.90 7.94 6.59
N GLU A 66 -0.96 7.54 5.72
CA GLU A 66 0.33 8.22 5.56
C GLU A 66 0.16 9.65 5.03
N CYS A 67 -0.63 9.83 3.97
CA CYS A 67 -0.89 11.15 3.39
C CYS A 67 -1.49 12.11 4.42
N ARG A 68 -2.40 11.63 5.28
CA ARG A 68 -3.00 12.43 6.35
C ARG A 68 -1.97 12.86 7.39
N ARG A 69 -1.14 11.93 7.87
CA ARG A 69 -0.06 12.22 8.82
C ARG A 69 0.91 13.26 8.27
N HIS A 70 1.30 13.14 7.00
CA HIS A 70 2.17 14.12 6.36
C HIS A 70 1.52 15.50 6.22
N ALA A 71 0.22 15.55 5.89
CA ALA A 71 -0.51 16.82 5.80
C ALA A 71 -0.61 17.53 7.16
N GLU A 72 -0.88 16.79 8.24
CA GLU A 72 -0.93 17.31 9.60
C GLU A 72 0.43 17.84 10.06
N GLN A 73 1.51 17.11 9.78
CA GLN A 73 2.88 17.54 10.09
C GLN A 73 3.29 18.80 9.33
N ALA A 74 2.93 18.91 8.05
CA ALA A 74 3.23 20.10 7.25
C ALA A 74 2.48 21.34 7.76
N HIS A 75 1.24 21.18 8.27
CA HIS A 75 0.47 22.29 8.81
C HIS A 75 1.06 22.86 10.12
N LEU A 76 1.73 22.03 10.92
CA LEU A 76 2.40 22.46 12.17
C LEU A 76 3.73 23.21 11.93
N MET A 77 4.27 23.18 10.71
CA MET A 77 5.51 23.90 10.36
C MET A 77 5.26 25.31 9.81
N HIS A 78 3.99 25.73 9.70
CA HIS A 78 3.55 27.06 9.27
C HIS A 78 2.88 27.81 10.41
#